data_AF-A0A8H4A374-F1
#
_entry.id   AF-A0A8H4A374-F1
#
_cell.length_a   1.000
_cell.length_b   1.000
_cell.length_c   1.000
_cell.angle_alpha   90.00
_cell.angle_beta   90.00
_cell.angle_gamma   90.00
#
_symmetry.space_group_name_H-M   'P 1'
#
loop_
_entity.id
_entity.type
_entity.pdbx_description
1 polymer ?
#
loop_
_entity_poly.entity_id
_entity_poly.type
_entity_poly.pdbx_seq_one_letter_code
_entity_poly.pdbx_strand_id
1 'polypeptide(L)'
;MVESDNIDKYDFGLINITGSQALQSMTTLIRNTDSINYPQLIIKGGIRITSYGAHVCKSGWRSHVTCGYIRGFNTISTKGDDIISKHLIFYGKDTYQIACSGDSGGPVFSYLQNLKTVGLSGIHSGHHYDFFEFVPLDIILNKGELELVKNSQ
;
A
#
# COMPACT_ATOMS: atom_id res chain seq x y z
N MET A 1 -23.95 18.13 -5.75
CA MET A 1 -24.28 17.41 -4.49
C MET A 1 -23.04 17.44 -3.62
N VAL A 2 -23.16 17.65 -2.31
CA VAL A 2 -22.02 17.48 -1.39
C VAL A 2 -21.89 15.98 -1.11
N GLU A 3 -20.77 15.38 -1.47
CA GLU A 3 -20.52 13.97 -1.19
C GLU A 3 -20.12 13.79 0.28
N SER A 4 -20.86 12.98 1.03
CA SER A 4 -20.50 12.63 2.41
C SER A 4 -19.11 11.99 2.45
N ASP A 5 -18.29 12.38 3.41
CA ASP A 5 -16.84 12.21 3.35
C ASP A 5 -16.33 11.01 4.18
N ASN A 6 -17.17 9.97 4.29
CA ASN A 6 -16.98 8.78 5.14
C ASN A 6 -15.82 7.86 4.69
N ILE A 7 -15.26 7.11 5.65
CA ILE A 7 -14.24 6.08 5.41
C ILE A 7 -14.73 5.02 4.41
N ASP A 8 -16.00 4.62 4.50
CA ASP A 8 -16.64 3.51 3.75
C ASP A 8 -16.52 3.60 2.20
N LYS A 9 -16.07 4.73 1.67
CA LYS A 9 -15.76 4.94 0.25
C LYS A 9 -14.42 4.36 -0.21
N TYR A 10 -13.56 3.97 0.72
CA TYR A 10 -12.20 3.54 0.47
C TYR A 10 -11.95 2.14 1.02
N ASP A 11 -11.32 1.30 0.21
CA ASP A 11 -11.03 -0.10 0.55
C ASP A 11 -9.74 -0.20 1.41
N PHE A 12 -9.84 0.23 2.66
CA PHE A 12 -8.85 0.01 3.71
C PHE A 12 -9.51 -0.18 5.08
N GLY A 13 -8.82 -0.87 5.99
CA GLY A 13 -9.23 -1.04 7.38
C GLY A 13 -8.11 -0.66 8.35
N LEU A 14 -8.47 -0.14 9.52
CA LEU A 14 -7.55 0.21 10.59
C LEU A 14 -7.76 -0.71 11.79
N ILE A 15 -6.67 -1.25 12.33
CA ILE A 15 -6.71 -2.12 13.51
C ILE A 15 -6.15 -1.32 14.70
N ASN A 16 -7.02 -1.00 15.66
CA ASN A 16 -6.59 -0.40 16.93
C ASN A 16 -5.93 -1.49 17.80
N ILE A 17 -4.63 -1.38 18.05
CA ILE A 17 -3.87 -2.38 18.81
C ILE A 17 -3.63 -1.87 20.23
N THR A 18 -4.43 -2.36 21.16
CA THR A 18 -4.38 -2.00 22.58
C THR A 18 -3.43 -2.91 23.38
N GLY A 19 -2.63 -2.31 24.27
CA GLY A 19 -1.82 -3.04 25.25
C GLY A 19 -0.31 -2.83 25.08
N SER A 20 0.37 -2.55 26.18
CA SER A 20 1.79 -2.14 26.18
C SER A 20 2.74 -3.18 25.59
N GLN A 21 2.52 -4.47 25.85
CA GLN A 21 3.37 -5.55 25.31
C GLN A 21 3.24 -5.71 23.79
N ALA A 22 2.04 -5.49 23.23
CA ALA A 22 1.81 -5.51 21.78
C ALA A 22 2.46 -4.30 21.10
N LEU A 23 2.35 -3.12 21.72
CA LEU A 23 3.02 -1.89 21.26
C LEU A 23 4.55 -1.99 21.33
N GLN A 24 5.11 -2.63 22.37
CA GLN A 24 6.56 -2.82 22.54
C GLN A 24 7.17 -3.85 21.58
N SER A 25 6.37 -4.78 21.03
CA SER A 25 6.83 -5.82 20.11
C SER A 25 6.61 -5.49 18.63
N MET A 26 5.92 -4.40 18.33
CA MET A 26 5.74 -3.92 16.96
C MET A 26 7.01 -3.27 16.38
N THR A 27 7.23 -3.46 15.08
CA THR A 27 8.36 -2.89 14.33
C THR A 27 7.87 -2.26 13.04
N THR A 28 8.37 -1.08 12.70
CA THR A 28 8.00 -0.32 11.48
C THR A 28 8.79 -0.83 10.26
N LEU A 29 8.59 -2.10 9.93
CA LEU A 29 9.36 -2.83 8.91
C LEU A 29 8.43 -3.53 7.92
N ILE A 30 8.79 -3.51 6.64
CA ILE A 30 8.12 -4.32 5.60
C ILE A 30 8.86 -5.65 5.45
N ARG A 31 8.13 -6.76 5.43
CA ARG A 31 8.67 -8.11 5.22
C ARG A 31 9.11 -8.29 3.76
N ASN A 32 10.28 -8.89 3.53
CA ASN A 32 10.84 -9.14 2.21
C ASN A 32 11.54 -10.51 2.18
N THR A 33 10.82 -11.54 2.62
CA THR A 33 11.36 -12.85 3.04
C THR A 33 12.19 -13.61 2.01
N ASP A 34 11.99 -13.34 0.71
CA ASP A 34 12.75 -13.98 -0.36
C ASP A 34 14.14 -13.36 -0.57
N SER A 35 14.40 -12.19 0.02
CA SER A 35 15.70 -11.52 -0.06
C SER A 35 16.62 -11.98 1.06
N ILE A 36 17.62 -12.80 0.71
CA ILE A 36 18.69 -13.24 1.62
C ILE A 36 19.43 -12.04 2.25
N ASN A 37 19.65 -10.97 1.46
CA ASN A 37 20.43 -9.80 1.90
C ASN A 37 19.59 -8.74 2.64
N TYR A 38 18.29 -8.64 2.31
CA TYR A 38 17.40 -7.61 2.85
C TYR A 38 16.02 -8.19 3.25
N PRO A 39 15.95 -9.17 4.17
CA PRO A 39 14.70 -9.87 4.52
C PRO A 39 13.65 -8.97 5.21
N GLN A 40 14.07 -7.76 5.63
CA GLN A 40 13.24 -6.71 6.20
C GLN A 40 13.67 -5.37 5.59
N LEU A 41 12.69 -4.51 5.26
CA LEU A 41 12.89 -3.19 4.68
C LEU A 41 12.49 -2.10 5.67
N ILE A 42 13.34 -1.08 5.83
CA ILE A 42 13.16 0.01 6.81
C ILE A 42 12.31 1.12 6.20
N ILE A 43 11.15 1.39 6.80
CA ILE A 43 10.30 2.52 6.44
C ILE A 43 10.94 3.82 6.98
N LYS A 44 11.36 4.71 6.07
CA LYS A 44 11.92 6.03 6.40
C LYS A 44 10.88 7.16 6.40
N GLY A 45 9.68 6.91 5.87
CA GLY A 45 8.58 7.87 5.84
C GLY A 45 7.54 7.52 4.78
N GLY A 46 6.60 8.43 4.54
CA GLY A 46 5.68 8.36 3.41
C GLY A 46 6.30 8.94 2.14
N ILE A 47 5.93 8.42 0.97
CA ILE A 47 6.29 8.97 -0.34
C ILE A 47 5.05 9.06 -1.23
N ARG A 48 4.76 10.26 -1.73
CA ARG A 48 3.70 10.47 -2.72
C ARG A 48 4.25 10.18 -4.11
N ILE A 49 3.69 9.20 -4.79
CA ILE A 49 4.01 8.91 -6.19
C ILE A 49 3.20 9.86 -7.08
N THR A 50 3.85 10.47 -8.08
CA THR A 50 3.29 11.58 -8.88
C THR A 50 3.47 11.42 -10.39
N SER A 51 4.19 10.41 -10.85
CA SER A 51 4.49 10.16 -12.27
C SER A 51 4.02 8.78 -12.75
N TYR A 52 3.48 8.75 -13.97
CA TYR A 52 3.21 7.51 -14.69
C TYR A 52 4.54 6.78 -14.96
N GLY A 53 4.53 5.44 -14.94
CA GLY A 53 5.76 4.66 -15.09
C GLY A 53 6.70 4.69 -13.87
N ALA A 54 6.36 5.37 -12.77
CA ALA A 54 7.12 5.27 -11.53
C ALA A 54 7.14 3.82 -11.00
N HIS A 55 8.30 3.37 -10.55
CA HIS A 55 8.49 2.03 -9.99
C HIS A 55 7.91 1.93 -8.58
N VAL A 56 7.04 0.95 -8.36
CA VAL A 56 6.35 0.72 -7.09
C VAL A 56 6.31 -0.78 -6.76
N CYS A 57 6.38 -1.11 -5.49
CA CYS A 57 6.36 -2.47 -4.95
C CYS A 57 5.22 -2.65 -3.95
N LYS A 58 4.81 -3.91 -3.73
CA LYS A 58 3.92 -4.30 -2.63
C LYS A 58 4.49 -5.49 -1.89
N SER A 59 4.29 -5.55 -0.58
CA SER A 59 4.49 -6.77 0.22
C SER A 59 3.13 -7.37 0.57
N GLY A 60 2.94 -8.67 0.32
CA GLY A 60 1.72 -9.41 0.65
C GLY A 60 2.03 -10.78 1.24
N TRP A 61 1.02 -11.46 1.80
CA TRP A 61 1.21 -12.76 2.47
C TRP A 61 1.45 -13.92 1.48
N ARG A 62 0.88 -13.87 0.27
CA ARG A 62 0.97 -14.98 -0.69
C ARG A 62 2.00 -14.78 -1.79
N SER A 63 2.11 -13.57 -2.34
CA SER A 63 3.10 -13.26 -3.39
C SER A 63 4.27 -12.44 -2.89
N HIS A 64 4.45 -12.34 -1.57
CA HIS A 64 5.59 -11.69 -0.91
C HIS A 64 5.88 -10.29 -1.49
N VAL A 65 7.14 -9.95 -1.81
CA VAL A 65 7.53 -8.68 -2.41
C VAL A 65 7.58 -8.79 -3.94
N THR A 66 6.73 -8.01 -4.59
CA THR A 66 6.70 -7.86 -6.05
C THR A 66 6.65 -6.39 -6.41
N CYS A 67 7.10 -6.05 -7.62
CA CYS A 67 7.12 -4.68 -8.12
C CYS A 67 6.61 -4.59 -9.56
N GLY A 68 6.21 -3.38 -9.93
CA GLY A 68 5.76 -2.98 -11.26
C GLY A 68 5.74 -1.45 -11.37
N TYR A 69 4.88 -0.92 -12.23
CA TYR A 69 4.88 0.50 -12.59
C TYR A 69 3.49 1.12 -12.48
N ILE A 70 3.41 2.41 -12.13
CA ILE A 70 2.14 3.15 -12.12
C ILE A 70 1.56 3.23 -13.54
N ARG A 71 0.29 2.83 -13.67
CA ARG A 71 -0.51 2.87 -14.89
C ARG A 71 -1.62 3.94 -14.85
N GLY A 72 -2.11 4.32 -13.67
CA GLY A 72 -3.16 5.33 -13.53
C GLY A 72 -3.22 6.00 -12.16
N PHE A 73 -3.65 7.25 -12.13
CA PHE A 73 -3.92 8.03 -10.90
C PHE A 73 -5.39 8.46 -10.87
N ASN A 74 -5.92 8.69 -9.67
CA ASN A 74 -7.30 9.12 -9.45
C ASN A 74 -8.32 8.19 -10.15
N THR A 75 -8.02 6.90 -10.18
CA THR A 75 -8.83 5.91 -10.90
C THR A 75 -10.12 5.61 -10.15
N ILE A 76 -11.12 5.18 -10.91
CA ILE A 76 -12.42 4.75 -10.43
C ILE A 76 -12.53 3.25 -10.71
N SER A 77 -12.94 2.50 -9.71
CA SER A 77 -13.05 1.03 -9.75
C SER A 77 -14.45 0.64 -9.30
N THR A 78 -15.21 -0.01 -10.18
CA THR A 78 -16.56 -0.51 -9.91
C THR A 78 -16.49 -1.98 -9.55
N LYS A 79 -16.70 -2.29 -8.27
CA LYS A 79 -16.83 -3.67 -7.77
C LYS A 79 -18.27 -4.14 -7.97
N GLY A 80 -18.59 -5.37 -7.55
CA GLY A 80 -19.96 -5.86 -7.51
C GLY A 80 -20.87 -4.96 -6.65
N ASP A 81 -22.18 -5.09 -6.84
CA ASP A 81 -23.20 -4.39 -6.05
C ASP A 81 -23.09 -2.84 -6.10
N ASP A 82 -22.72 -2.30 -7.28
CA ASP A 82 -22.54 -0.87 -7.58
C ASP A 82 -21.56 -0.12 -6.65
N ILE A 83 -20.64 -0.83 -6.00
CA ILE A 83 -19.63 -0.22 -5.11
C ILE A 83 -18.57 0.50 -5.94
N ILE A 84 -18.67 1.85 -5.98
CA ILE A 84 -17.73 2.74 -6.66
C ILE A 84 -16.60 3.18 -5.72
N SER A 85 -15.44 2.54 -5.82
CA SER A 85 -14.20 3.05 -5.21
C SER A 85 -13.59 4.16 -6.08
N LYS A 86 -13.13 5.26 -5.45
CA LYS A 86 -12.57 6.44 -6.14
C LYS A 86 -11.18 6.80 -5.61
N HIS A 87 -10.48 7.67 -6.34
CA HIS A 87 -9.18 8.24 -5.96
C HIS A 87 -8.06 7.18 -5.78
N LEU A 88 -8.24 6.01 -6.39
CA LEU A 88 -7.27 4.92 -6.36
C LEU A 88 -6.06 5.24 -7.26
N ILE A 89 -4.99 4.47 -7.06
CA ILE A 89 -3.84 4.43 -7.98
C ILE A 89 -3.71 3.01 -8.53
N PHE A 90 -3.65 2.90 -9.86
CA PHE A 90 -3.46 1.64 -10.57
C PHE A 90 -1.99 1.42 -10.90
N TYR A 91 -1.50 0.21 -10.68
CA TYR A 91 -0.13 -0.24 -10.98
C TYR A 91 -0.14 -1.65 -11.59
N GLY A 92 0.87 -1.98 -12.38
CA GLY A 92 0.92 -3.23 -13.15
C GLY A 92 2.28 -3.48 -13.81
N LYS A 93 2.46 -4.68 -14.36
CA LYS A 93 3.56 -5.02 -15.27
C LYS A 93 3.08 -6.06 -16.27
N ASP A 94 3.65 -6.04 -17.47
CA ASP A 94 3.05 -6.69 -18.65
C ASP A 94 3.34 -8.20 -18.76
N THR A 95 3.93 -8.80 -17.73
CA THR A 95 4.54 -10.15 -17.82
C THR A 95 4.28 -11.08 -16.63
N TYR A 96 3.71 -10.61 -15.51
CA TYR A 96 3.24 -11.46 -14.42
C TYR A 96 2.37 -10.68 -13.42
N GLN A 97 1.37 -11.37 -12.84
CA GLN A 97 0.52 -10.91 -11.75
C GLN A 97 1.34 -10.38 -10.56
N ILE A 98 1.09 -9.12 -10.15
CA ILE A 98 1.82 -8.49 -9.03
C ILE A 98 1.29 -8.98 -7.68
N ALA A 99 -0.01 -9.18 -7.53
CA ALA A 99 -0.63 -9.60 -6.27
C ALA A 99 -1.74 -10.63 -6.49
N CYS A 100 -1.99 -11.50 -5.51
CA CYS A 100 -3.06 -12.51 -5.57
C CYS A 100 -3.87 -12.56 -4.26
N SER A 101 -4.97 -13.32 -4.26
CA SER A 101 -5.94 -13.35 -3.16
C SER A 101 -5.29 -13.72 -1.82
N GLY A 102 -5.24 -12.77 -0.89
CA GLY A 102 -4.51 -12.86 0.38
C GLY A 102 -3.38 -11.83 0.54
N ASP A 103 -3.07 -11.03 -0.48
CA ASP A 103 -2.14 -9.90 -0.39
C ASP A 103 -2.79 -8.57 0.01
N SER A 104 -4.13 -8.48 -0.04
CA SER A 104 -4.93 -7.30 0.35
C SER A 104 -4.63 -6.86 1.79
N GLY A 105 -4.60 -5.55 2.01
CA GLY A 105 -4.09 -4.95 3.26
C GLY A 105 -2.56 -4.82 3.32
N GLY A 106 -1.83 -5.42 2.37
CA GLY A 106 -0.38 -5.35 2.28
C GLY A 106 0.15 -3.94 1.95
N PRO A 107 1.30 -3.52 2.52
CA PRO A 107 1.86 -2.20 2.27
C PRO A 107 2.40 -2.07 0.85
N VAL A 108 2.10 -0.93 0.21
CA VAL A 108 2.62 -0.50 -1.08
C VAL A 108 3.68 0.58 -0.85
N PHE A 109 4.83 0.46 -1.50
CA PHE A 109 6.02 1.25 -1.20
C PHE A 109 6.93 1.45 -2.44
N SER A 110 7.85 2.40 -2.35
CA SER A 110 8.95 2.55 -3.31
C SER A 110 10.30 2.48 -2.59
N TYR A 111 11.29 1.83 -3.20
CA TYR A 111 12.67 1.90 -2.72
C TYR A 111 13.22 3.32 -2.80
N LEU A 112 14.06 3.68 -1.84
CA LEU A 112 14.74 4.98 -1.79
C LEU A 112 16.16 4.84 -2.36
N GLN A 113 17.16 5.41 -1.69
CA GLN A 113 18.56 5.43 -2.13
C GLN A 113 19.24 4.05 -2.19
N ASN A 114 18.59 2.98 -1.69
CA ASN A 114 19.14 1.63 -1.62
C ASN A 114 18.03 0.57 -1.43
N LEU A 115 18.39 -0.70 -1.61
CA LEU A 115 17.49 -1.86 -1.48
C LEU A 115 17.11 -2.23 -0.04
N LYS A 116 17.50 -1.43 0.97
CA LYS A 116 17.17 -1.64 2.40
C LYS A 116 16.14 -0.64 2.93
N THR A 117 15.97 0.51 2.28
CA THR A 117 15.15 1.62 2.77
C THR A 117 14.05 1.99 1.79
N VAL A 118 12.85 2.24 2.34
CA VAL A 118 11.63 2.42 1.55
C VAL A 118 10.81 3.62 2.04
N GLY A 119 10.12 4.26 1.11
CA GLY A 119 9.01 5.18 1.39
C GLY A 119 7.69 4.45 1.20
N LEU A 120 6.77 4.57 2.17
CA LEU A 120 5.44 3.98 2.10
C LEU A 120 4.52 4.84 1.21
N SER A 121 3.79 4.21 0.30
CA SER A 121 2.97 4.89 -0.72
C SER A 121 1.46 4.67 -0.54
N GLY A 122 1.07 3.57 0.13
CA GLY A 122 -0.34 3.26 0.41
C GLY A 122 -0.57 1.83 0.89
N ILE A 123 -1.83 1.38 0.85
CA ILE A 123 -2.25 0.02 1.19
C ILE A 123 -2.88 -0.63 -0.05
N HIS A 124 -2.46 -1.85 -0.39
CA HIS A 124 -3.00 -2.63 -1.49
C HIS A 124 -4.43 -3.09 -1.18
N SER A 125 -5.36 -2.81 -2.09
CA SER A 125 -6.76 -3.22 -1.99
C SER A 125 -6.99 -4.53 -2.75
N GLY A 126 -6.85 -4.51 -4.08
CA GLY A 126 -7.18 -5.65 -4.93
C GLY A 126 -6.68 -5.52 -6.36
N HIS A 127 -7.36 -6.18 -7.29
CA HIS A 127 -7.00 -6.21 -8.71
C HIS A 127 -8.22 -6.32 -9.62
N HIS A 128 -8.04 -5.87 -10.86
CA HIS A 128 -8.99 -5.99 -11.96
C HIS A 128 -8.19 -6.32 -13.23
N TYR A 129 -8.22 -7.61 -13.63
CA TYR A 129 -7.27 -8.18 -14.59
C TYR A 129 -5.81 -7.87 -14.21
N ASP A 130 -4.99 -7.37 -15.14
CA ASP A 130 -3.57 -7.05 -14.92
C ASP A 130 -3.32 -5.72 -14.18
N PHE A 131 -4.39 -5.00 -13.79
CA PHE A 131 -4.29 -3.77 -13.01
C PHE A 131 -4.51 -4.05 -11.53
N PHE A 132 -3.53 -3.69 -10.71
CA PHE A 132 -3.58 -3.77 -9.26
C PHE A 132 -3.90 -2.38 -8.70
N GLU A 133 -4.72 -2.32 -7.65
CA GLU A 133 -5.15 -1.05 -7.05
C GLU A 133 -4.66 -0.90 -5.61
N PHE A 134 -4.36 0.34 -5.23
CA PHE A 134 -4.02 0.70 -3.85
C PHE A 134 -4.65 2.04 -3.45
N VAL A 135 -4.98 2.16 -2.17
CA VAL A 135 -5.44 3.41 -1.56
C VAL A 135 -4.20 4.24 -1.19
N PRO A 136 -4.09 5.49 -1.67
CA PRO A 136 -2.98 6.39 -1.34
C PRO A 136 -2.79 6.62 0.17
N LEU A 137 -1.53 6.71 0.62
CA LEU A 137 -1.20 6.91 2.04
C LEU A 137 -1.73 8.23 2.60
N ASP A 138 -1.80 9.31 1.81
CA ASP A 138 -2.38 10.58 2.24
C ASP A 138 -3.88 10.46 2.52
N ILE A 139 -4.62 9.67 1.75
CA ILE A 139 -6.03 9.37 2.06
C ILE A 139 -6.15 8.58 3.37
N ILE A 140 -5.34 7.53 3.55
CA ILE A 140 -5.38 6.66 4.74
C ILE A 140 -5.07 7.45 6.03
N LEU A 141 -4.00 8.26 6.02
CA LEU A 141 -3.61 9.07 7.19
C LEU A 141 -4.65 10.15 7.51
N ASN A 142 -5.13 10.89 6.49
CA ASN A 142 -6.12 11.94 6.68
C ASN A 142 -7.49 11.40 7.15
N LYS A 143 -7.93 10.25 6.65
CA LYS A 143 -9.22 9.64 7.02
C LYS A 143 -9.16 8.85 8.33
N GLY A 144 -8.00 8.31 8.69
CA GLY A 144 -7.78 7.65 9.98
C GLY A 144 -7.44 8.59 11.13
N GLU A 145 -7.23 9.88 10.87
CA GLU A 145 -6.67 10.86 11.81
C GLU A 145 -5.32 10.39 12.42
N LEU A 146 -4.47 9.78 11.57
CA LEU A 146 -3.23 9.12 11.97
C LEU A 146 -1.97 9.89 11.56
N GLU A 147 -0.94 9.87 12.42
CA GLU A 147 0.43 10.14 12.02
C GLU A 147 1.17 8.84 11.64
N LEU A 148 2.01 8.89 10.60
CA LEU A 148 2.86 7.77 10.24
C LEU A 148 4.02 7.63 11.25
N VAL A 149 4.06 6.50 11.96
CA VAL A 149 5.20 6.12 12.81
C VAL A 149 6.44 5.90 11.93
N LYS A 150 7.51 6.66 12.20
CA LYS A 150 8.79 6.62 11.46
C LYS A 150 9.83 5.87 12.29
N ASN A 151 10.73 5.13 11.64
CA ASN A 151 11.89 4.58 12.34
C ASN A 151 12.96 5.68 12.54
N SER A 152 13.37 5.88 13.79
CA SER A 152 14.36 6.89 14.19
C SER A 152 15.83 6.46 13.98
N GLN A 153 16.06 5.23 13.51
CA GLN A 153 17.35 4.69 13.03
C GLN A 153 17.51 4.94 11.54
#